data_AF-A0ABD7CKG9-F1
#
_entry.id   AF-A0ABD7CKG9-F1
#
_cell.length_a   1.000
_cell.length_b   1.000
_cell.length_c   1.000
_cell.angle_alpha   90.00
_cell.angle_beta   90.00
_cell.angle_gamma   90.00
#
_symmetry.space_group_name_H-M   'P 1'
#
loop_
_entity.id
_entity.type
_entity.pdbx_description
1 polymer ?
#
loop_
_entity_poly.entity_id
_entity_poly.type
_entity_poly.pdbx_seq_one_letter_code
_entity_poly.pdbx_strand_id
1 'polypeptide(L)'
;MNIIMVIYHDVGGAHSSCVAANIHVKNLPSNTVPSKEDLLKLPTFDKLTKKDVGHLKFIGIDEFGHKVYTISVRYKPNIVIPALRDMYTELNGSGNDLILVSSQPFVNTWMKIGGFTSRGLGIVPVGRPIVTYGTLKSYMGLVDLVEKVKKKIQLDVPM
;
A
#
# COMPACT_ATOMS: atom_id res chain seq x y z
N MET A 1 0.15 -18.00 -16.78
CA MET A 1 0.65 -17.23 -15.62
C MET A 1 -0.27 -17.51 -14.46
N ASN A 2 0.29 -17.84 -13.29
CA ASN A 2 -0.50 -17.95 -12.07
C ASN A 2 -0.98 -16.56 -11.63
N ILE A 3 -2.12 -16.52 -10.93
CA ILE A 3 -2.67 -15.28 -10.40
C ILE A 3 -1.97 -14.97 -9.07
N ILE A 4 -1.09 -13.98 -9.11
CA ILE A 4 -0.35 -13.51 -7.93
C ILE A 4 -1.23 -12.61 -7.05
N MET A 5 -1.05 -12.73 -5.74
CA MET A 5 -1.54 -11.82 -4.73
C MET A 5 -0.43 -10.84 -4.33
N VAL A 6 -0.63 -9.55 -4.60
CA VAL A 6 0.29 -8.47 -4.21
C VAL A 6 -0.30 -7.71 -3.04
N ILE A 7 0.41 -7.66 -1.92
CA ILE A 7 -0.04 -6.99 -0.69
C ILE A 7 0.94 -5.90 -0.32
N TYR A 8 0.53 -4.65 -0.50
CA TYR A 8 1.30 -3.49 -0.05
C TYR A 8 1.05 -3.24 1.43
N HIS A 9 2.11 -2.95 2.18
CA HIS A 9 1.99 -2.68 3.61
C HIS A 9 2.82 -1.50 4.08
N ASP A 10 2.35 -0.88 5.15
CA ASP A 10 3.07 0.08 5.99
C ASP A 10 2.44 0.05 7.40
N VAL A 11 2.89 0.95 8.28
CA VAL A 11 2.38 1.05 9.65
C VAL A 11 0.86 1.24 9.74
N GLY A 12 0.27 2.06 8.87
CA GLY A 12 -1.12 2.52 8.96
C GLY A 12 -2.05 2.04 7.84
N GLY A 13 -1.52 1.50 6.73
CA GLY A 13 -2.27 1.02 5.57
C GLY A 13 -2.92 2.11 4.71
N ALA A 14 -2.84 3.37 5.13
CA ALA A 14 -3.74 4.44 4.68
C ALA A 14 -3.09 5.50 3.79
N HIS A 15 -1.77 5.46 3.61
CA HIS A 15 -1.04 6.54 2.92
C HIS A 15 -0.10 5.99 1.84
N SER A 16 1.10 5.51 2.18
CA SER A 16 2.06 5.03 1.15
C SER A 16 1.62 3.72 0.51
N SER A 17 1.18 2.74 1.30
CA SER A 17 0.72 1.43 0.79
C SER A 17 -0.56 1.56 -0.01
N CYS A 18 -1.52 2.37 0.48
CA CYS A 18 -2.72 2.77 -0.22
C CYS A 18 -2.43 3.34 -1.61
N VAL A 19 -1.51 4.31 -1.70
CA VAL A 19 -1.17 4.95 -2.98
C VAL A 19 -0.42 4.00 -3.90
N ALA A 20 0.57 3.24 -3.39
CA ALA A 20 1.27 2.24 -4.19
C ALA A 20 0.31 1.21 -4.80
N ALA A 21 -0.62 0.69 -4.02
CA ALA A 21 -1.62 -0.26 -4.51
C ALA A 21 -2.54 0.34 -5.58
N ASN A 22 -2.94 1.60 -5.45
CA ASN A 22 -3.77 2.29 -6.45
C ASN A 22 -2.99 2.65 -7.73
N ILE A 23 -1.70 2.94 -7.64
CA ILE A 23 -0.82 3.04 -8.82
C ILE A 23 -0.73 1.67 -9.50
N HIS A 24 -0.56 0.60 -8.73
CA HIS A 24 -0.43 -0.77 -9.25
C HIS A 24 -1.64 -1.17 -10.11
N VAL A 25 -2.86 -0.89 -9.65
CA VAL A 25 -4.10 -1.20 -10.39
C VAL A 25 -4.52 -0.10 -11.37
N LYS A 26 -3.66 0.89 -11.65
CA LYS A 26 -3.92 2.01 -12.58
C LYS A 26 -5.08 2.95 -12.19
N ASN A 27 -5.50 2.95 -10.92
CA ASN A 27 -6.41 3.97 -10.38
C ASN A 27 -5.71 5.33 -10.23
N LEU A 28 -4.38 5.34 -10.20
CA LEU A 28 -3.55 6.53 -10.19
C LEU A 28 -2.48 6.46 -11.28
N PRO A 29 -2.06 7.61 -11.85
CA PRO A 29 -1.10 7.66 -12.97
C PRO A 29 0.31 7.21 -12.55
N SER A 30 1.01 6.49 -13.42
CA SER A 30 2.41 6.09 -13.20
C SER A 30 3.42 7.05 -13.83
N ASN A 31 3.00 7.95 -14.71
CA ASN A 31 3.90 8.85 -15.44
C ASN A 31 3.93 10.29 -14.89
N THR A 32 3.02 10.64 -13.99
CA THR A 32 2.86 12.00 -13.45
C THR A 32 2.41 11.97 -12.00
N VAL A 33 2.72 13.02 -11.24
CA VAL A 33 2.16 13.23 -9.90
C VAL A 33 0.70 13.69 -10.02
N PRO A 34 -0.27 13.03 -9.34
CA PRO A 34 -1.69 13.35 -9.43
C PRO A 34 -2.05 14.60 -8.62
N SER A 35 -3.29 15.06 -8.74
CA SER A 35 -3.81 16.13 -7.88
C SER A 35 -4.03 15.65 -6.44
N LYS A 36 -4.24 16.61 -5.53
CA LYS A 36 -4.64 16.30 -4.15
C LYS A 36 -6.01 15.61 -4.15
N GLU A 37 -6.90 16.07 -5.00
CA GLU A 37 -8.28 15.62 -5.14
C GLU A 37 -8.31 14.14 -5.58
N ASP A 38 -7.41 13.72 -6.46
CA ASP A 38 -7.30 12.32 -6.88
C ASP A 38 -6.93 11.41 -5.71
N LEU A 39 -5.96 11.81 -4.87
CA LEU A 39 -5.63 11.07 -3.65
C LEU A 39 -6.83 11.02 -2.69
N LEU A 40 -7.53 12.14 -2.50
CA LEU A 40 -8.65 12.25 -1.57
C LEU A 40 -9.90 11.48 -2.02
N LYS A 41 -10.06 11.22 -3.33
CA LYS A 41 -11.13 10.37 -3.86
C LYS A 41 -10.94 8.90 -3.53
N LEU A 42 -9.70 8.43 -3.34
CA LEU A 42 -9.42 7.03 -3.02
C LEU A 42 -10.18 6.58 -1.76
N PRO A 43 -10.83 5.40 -1.77
CA PRO A 43 -11.61 4.91 -0.62
C PRO A 43 -10.79 4.70 0.65
N THR A 44 -9.50 4.39 0.51
CA THR A 44 -8.61 4.01 1.62
C THR A 44 -7.65 5.13 2.05
N PHE A 45 -7.47 6.18 1.24
CA PHE A 45 -6.50 7.24 1.55
C PHE A 45 -6.97 8.12 2.70
N ASP A 46 -6.22 8.11 3.81
CA ASP A 46 -6.54 8.85 5.05
C ASP A 46 -7.97 8.63 5.59
N LYS A 47 -8.55 7.46 5.27
CA LYS A 47 -9.92 7.06 5.64
C LYS A 47 -9.98 5.81 6.50
N LEU A 48 -8.88 5.05 6.59
CA LEU A 48 -8.82 3.88 7.46
C LEU A 48 -8.92 4.27 8.94
N THR A 49 -9.55 3.37 9.70
CA THR A 49 -9.82 3.49 11.13
C THR A 49 -9.07 2.42 11.91
N LYS A 50 -9.18 2.44 13.25
CA LYS A 50 -8.60 1.39 14.11
C LYS A 50 -9.16 -0.01 13.79
N LYS A 51 -10.39 -0.10 13.28
CA LYS A 51 -11.03 -1.38 12.90
C LYS A 51 -10.46 -1.99 11.63
N ASP A 52 -9.69 -1.22 10.86
CA ASP A 52 -9.11 -1.67 9.59
C ASP A 52 -7.68 -2.23 9.78
N VAL A 53 -7.10 -2.07 10.96
CA VAL A 53 -5.76 -2.54 11.30
C VAL A 53 -5.69 -4.06 11.20
N GLY A 54 -4.65 -4.60 10.54
CA GLY A 54 -4.46 -6.04 10.42
C GLY A 54 -5.43 -6.74 9.46
N HIS A 55 -6.31 -5.99 8.77
CA HIS A 55 -7.23 -6.54 7.79
C HIS A 55 -6.79 -6.24 6.36
N LEU A 56 -6.81 -7.25 5.50
CA LEU A 56 -6.59 -7.07 4.07
C LEU A 56 -7.70 -6.21 3.48
N LYS A 57 -7.31 -5.20 2.71
CA LYS A 57 -8.21 -4.35 1.92
C LYS A 57 -7.94 -4.61 0.46
N PHE A 58 -8.92 -5.18 -0.23
CA PHE A 58 -8.84 -5.38 -1.67
C PHE A 58 -8.91 -4.02 -2.37
N ILE A 59 -7.96 -3.77 -3.26
CA ILE A 59 -7.87 -2.53 -4.01
C ILE A 59 -8.33 -2.72 -5.46
N GLY A 60 -7.97 -3.85 -6.07
CA GLY A 60 -8.38 -4.16 -7.43
C GLY A 60 -7.56 -5.28 -8.07
N ILE A 61 -7.76 -5.43 -9.37
CA ILE A 61 -7.03 -6.37 -10.23
C ILE A 61 -6.19 -5.53 -11.18
N ASP A 62 -4.92 -5.88 -11.35
CA ASP A 62 -4.04 -5.21 -12.30
C ASP A 62 -4.29 -5.66 -13.76
N GLU A 63 -3.57 -5.08 -14.71
CA GLU A 63 -3.71 -5.40 -16.13
C GLU A 63 -3.29 -6.83 -16.52
N PHE A 64 -2.66 -7.58 -15.60
CA PHE A 64 -2.20 -8.96 -15.80
C PHE A 64 -3.08 -9.98 -15.05
N GLY A 65 -4.12 -9.52 -14.35
CA GLY A 65 -5.04 -10.37 -13.58
C GLY A 65 -4.62 -10.57 -12.12
N HIS A 66 -3.55 -9.93 -11.64
CA HIS A 66 -3.06 -10.07 -10.27
C HIS A 66 -3.93 -9.29 -9.29
N LYS A 67 -4.18 -9.88 -8.13
CA LYS A 67 -5.03 -9.28 -7.09
C LYS A 67 -4.17 -8.41 -6.18
N VAL A 68 -4.55 -7.14 -6.03
CA VAL A 68 -3.80 -6.18 -5.24
C VAL A 68 -4.56 -5.80 -3.97
N TYR A 69 -3.85 -5.82 -2.85
CA TYR A 69 -4.37 -5.53 -1.52
C TYR A 69 -3.48 -4.55 -0.77
N THR A 70 -4.02 -3.97 0.30
CA THR A 70 -3.23 -3.32 1.36
C THR A 70 -3.49 -3.93 2.72
N ILE A 71 -2.51 -3.78 3.62
CA ILE A 71 -2.67 -4.09 5.06
C ILE A 71 -1.86 -3.14 5.94
N SER A 72 -2.44 -2.77 7.08
CA SER A 72 -1.75 -2.04 8.15
C SER A 72 -1.06 -3.01 9.11
N VAL A 73 0.27 -2.95 9.24
CA VAL A 73 1.05 -3.85 10.14
C VAL A 73 1.35 -3.26 11.51
N ARG A 74 0.98 -2.00 11.81
CA ARG A 74 1.12 -1.34 13.13
C ARG A 74 2.47 -1.55 13.83
N TYR A 75 3.57 -1.27 13.14
CA TYR A 75 4.93 -1.45 13.67
C TYR A 75 5.28 -2.90 14.09
N LYS A 76 4.47 -3.90 13.68
CA LYS A 76 4.70 -5.33 13.92
C LYS A 76 4.88 -6.12 12.61
N PRO A 77 5.67 -5.63 11.62
CA PRO A 77 5.89 -6.39 10.39
C PRO A 77 6.52 -7.76 10.64
N ASN A 78 7.37 -7.87 11.67
CA ASN A 78 8.02 -9.12 12.07
C ASN A 78 7.05 -10.19 12.59
N ILE A 79 5.80 -9.84 12.87
CA ILE A 79 4.74 -10.78 13.26
C ILE A 79 3.77 -10.97 12.10
N VAL A 80 3.31 -9.88 11.50
CA VAL A 80 2.26 -9.93 10.45
C VAL A 80 2.77 -10.57 9.16
N ILE A 81 3.99 -10.26 8.73
CA ILE A 81 4.52 -10.75 7.44
C ILE A 81 4.77 -12.27 7.46
N PRO A 82 5.44 -12.85 8.48
CA PRO A 82 5.56 -14.32 8.56
C PRO A 82 4.20 -15.00 8.65
N ALA A 83 3.29 -14.52 9.50
CA ALA A 83 1.97 -15.13 9.66
C ALA A 83 1.16 -15.15 8.34
N LEU A 84 1.23 -14.08 7.53
CA LEU A 84 0.58 -14.05 6.22
C LEU A 84 1.23 -15.02 5.23
N ARG A 85 2.56 -15.13 5.24
CA ARG A 85 3.29 -16.07 4.36
C ARG A 85 2.99 -17.51 4.70
N ASP A 86 3.06 -17.86 5.98
CA ASP A 86 2.84 -19.22 6.46
C ASP A 86 1.40 -19.63 6.16
N MET A 87 0.42 -18.81 6.53
CA MET A 87 -0.99 -19.08 6.24
C MET A 87 -1.26 -19.25 4.74
N TYR A 88 -0.72 -18.36 3.90
CA TYR A 88 -0.89 -18.49 2.45
C TYR A 88 -0.24 -19.77 1.91
N THR A 89 0.96 -20.10 2.37
CA THR A 89 1.70 -21.29 1.93
C THR A 89 0.97 -22.56 2.33
N GLU A 90 0.46 -22.65 3.56
CA GLU A 90 -0.33 -23.79 4.04
C GLU A 90 -1.62 -23.99 3.22
N LEU A 91 -2.28 -22.91 2.81
CA LEU A 91 -3.51 -23.01 2.01
C LEU A 91 -3.29 -23.31 0.52
N ASN A 92 -2.14 -22.92 -0.04
CA ASN A 92 -1.88 -23.00 -1.49
C ASN A 92 -0.76 -23.99 -1.86
N GLY A 93 -0.10 -24.61 -0.88
CA GLY A 93 1.04 -25.52 -1.07
C GLY A 93 2.35 -24.82 -1.45
N SER A 94 2.33 -23.52 -1.78
CA SER A 94 3.52 -22.71 -2.04
C SER A 94 3.27 -21.23 -1.73
N GLY A 95 4.34 -20.49 -1.42
CA GLY A 95 4.31 -19.04 -1.20
C GLY A 95 4.66 -18.21 -2.45
N ASN A 96 4.92 -18.86 -3.60
CA ASN A 96 5.46 -18.19 -4.80
C ASN A 96 4.49 -17.16 -5.40
N ASP A 97 3.19 -17.41 -5.25
CA ASP A 97 2.12 -16.54 -5.75
C ASP A 97 1.69 -15.45 -4.73
N LEU A 98 2.51 -15.21 -3.68
CA LEU A 98 2.31 -14.14 -2.70
C LEU A 98 3.50 -13.18 -2.65
N ILE A 99 3.23 -11.91 -2.90
CA ILE A 99 4.21 -10.82 -2.85
C ILE A 99 3.80 -9.82 -1.77
N LEU A 100 4.62 -9.69 -0.73
CA LEU A 100 4.45 -8.72 0.35
C LEU A 100 5.42 -7.55 0.14
N VAL A 101 4.88 -6.34 -0.05
CA VAL A 101 5.67 -5.16 -0.44
C VAL A 101 5.61 -4.08 0.63
N SER A 102 6.76 -3.78 1.24
CA SER A 102 6.86 -2.68 2.17
C SER A 102 6.95 -1.34 1.43
N SER A 103 6.03 -0.43 1.72
CA SER A 103 6.08 0.97 1.27
C SER A 103 6.67 1.91 2.34
N GLN A 104 7.06 1.36 3.50
CA GLN A 104 7.60 2.13 4.63
C GLN A 104 8.80 3.05 4.29
N PRO A 105 9.73 2.68 3.38
CA PRO A 105 10.84 3.57 2.99
C PRO A 105 10.39 4.89 2.37
N PHE A 106 9.17 4.97 1.82
CA PHE A 106 8.62 6.17 1.18
C PHE A 106 7.80 7.04 2.15
N VAL A 107 7.68 6.63 3.41
CA VAL A 107 6.96 7.40 4.45
C VAL A 107 7.88 8.50 4.99
N ASN A 108 7.63 9.74 4.56
CA ASN A 108 8.37 10.91 5.02
C ASN A 108 7.75 11.56 6.29
N THR A 109 8.44 12.55 6.86
CA THR A 109 8.04 13.24 8.10
C THR A 109 6.68 13.91 7.99
N TRP A 110 6.32 14.48 6.83
CA TRP A 110 5.00 15.09 6.62
C TRP A 110 3.89 14.04 6.68
N MET A 111 4.12 12.85 6.12
CA MET A 111 3.16 11.75 6.23
C MET A 111 3.00 11.29 7.67
N LYS A 112 4.09 11.20 8.44
CA LYS A 112 4.04 10.84 9.87
C LYS A 112 3.23 11.86 10.68
N ILE A 113 3.54 13.15 10.54
CA ILE A 113 2.86 14.24 11.25
C ILE A 113 1.39 14.30 10.82
N GLY A 114 1.12 14.40 9.54
CA GLY A 114 -0.25 14.52 9.02
C GLY A 114 -1.10 13.30 9.33
N GLY A 115 -0.53 12.10 9.19
CA GLY A 115 -1.21 10.84 9.50
C GLY A 115 -1.53 10.71 10.98
N PHE A 116 -0.58 11.05 11.87
CA PHE A 116 -0.83 11.08 13.31
C PHE A 116 -1.88 12.14 13.68
N THR A 117 -1.80 13.36 13.15
CA THR A 117 -2.78 14.41 13.41
C THR A 117 -4.17 14.03 12.92
N SER A 118 -4.28 13.46 11.70
CA SER A 118 -5.58 13.11 11.11
C SER A 118 -6.19 11.85 11.72
N ARG A 119 -5.42 10.76 11.83
CA ARG A 119 -5.91 9.43 12.23
C ARG A 119 -5.61 9.08 13.68
N GLY A 120 -4.51 9.59 14.24
CA GLY A 120 -4.11 9.37 15.62
C GLY A 120 -4.89 10.27 16.59
N LEU A 121 -4.88 11.58 16.35
CA LEU A 121 -5.55 12.58 17.18
C LEU A 121 -7.00 12.87 16.74
N GLY A 122 -7.39 12.46 15.53
CA GLY A 122 -8.73 12.72 14.98
C GLY A 122 -8.94 14.13 14.43
N ILE A 123 -7.88 14.95 14.34
CA ILE A 123 -7.94 16.33 13.84
C ILE A 123 -7.81 16.33 12.32
N VAL A 124 -8.84 15.80 11.66
CA VAL A 124 -8.88 15.55 10.20
C VAL A 124 -8.60 16.80 9.36
N PRO A 125 -9.24 17.96 9.61
CA PRO A 125 -9.07 19.14 8.74
C PRO A 125 -7.64 19.67 8.71
N VAL A 126 -6.84 19.39 9.76
CA VAL A 126 -5.44 19.81 9.86
C VAL A 126 -4.51 18.72 9.35
N GLY A 127 -4.69 17.48 9.79
CA GLY A 127 -3.77 16.39 9.46
C GLY A 127 -3.83 15.98 7.99
N ARG A 128 -5.03 15.96 7.40
CA ARG A 128 -5.25 15.47 6.03
C ARG A 128 -4.50 16.29 4.97
N PRO A 129 -4.53 17.64 4.96
CA PRO A 129 -3.71 18.42 4.05
C PRO A 129 -2.21 18.12 4.16
N ILE A 130 -1.70 17.94 5.39
CA ILE A 130 -0.27 17.67 5.66
C ILE A 130 0.14 16.30 5.11
N VAL A 131 -0.64 15.24 5.38
CA VAL A 131 -0.32 13.90 4.86
C VAL A 131 -0.50 13.82 3.35
N THR A 132 -1.46 14.57 2.78
CA THR A 132 -1.64 14.67 1.33
C THR A 132 -0.40 15.28 0.68
N TYR A 133 0.10 16.40 1.22
CA TYR A 133 1.36 17.02 0.78
C TYR A 133 2.55 16.07 0.88
N GLY A 134 2.69 15.38 2.02
CA GLY A 134 3.74 14.39 2.22
C GLY A 134 3.66 13.26 1.21
N THR A 135 2.47 12.76 0.92
CA THR A 135 2.27 11.65 -0.03
C THR A 135 2.62 12.06 -1.45
N LEU A 136 2.20 13.26 -1.88
CA LEU A 136 2.56 13.80 -3.20
C LEU A 136 4.07 13.97 -3.36
N LYS A 137 4.79 14.38 -2.30
CA LYS A 137 6.26 14.46 -2.31
C LYS A 137 6.96 13.13 -2.52
N SER A 138 6.39 12.03 -2.01
CA SER A 138 6.94 10.68 -2.17
C SER A 138 6.42 9.96 -3.41
N TYR A 139 5.55 10.60 -4.21
CA TYR A 139 4.73 9.91 -5.21
C TYR A 139 5.55 9.17 -6.26
N MET A 140 6.53 9.82 -6.88
CA MET A 140 7.36 9.18 -7.91
C MET A 140 8.19 8.02 -7.35
N GLY A 141 8.61 8.08 -6.08
CA GLY A 141 9.25 6.94 -5.44
C GLY A 141 8.30 5.74 -5.28
N LEU A 142 7.01 5.98 -5.03
CA LEU A 142 5.99 4.93 -4.99
C LEU A 142 5.72 4.35 -6.39
N VAL A 143 5.77 5.17 -7.44
CA VAL A 143 5.76 4.70 -8.83
C VAL A 143 6.93 3.75 -9.07
N ASP A 144 8.15 4.17 -8.78
CA ASP A 144 9.35 3.34 -8.97
C ASP A 144 9.26 2.00 -8.22
N LEU A 145 8.70 2.02 -7.00
CA LEU A 145 8.43 0.80 -6.23
C LEU A 145 7.48 -0.14 -6.97
N VAL A 146 6.36 0.39 -7.47
CA VAL A 146 5.35 -0.41 -8.19
C VAL A 146 5.91 -0.99 -9.48
N GLU A 147 6.67 -0.20 -10.25
CA GLU A 147 7.30 -0.66 -11.47
C GLU A 147 8.30 -1.79 -11.21
N LYS A 148 9.11 -1.69 -10.15
CA LYS A 148 10.01 -2.78 -9.73
C LYS A 148 9.25 -4.04 -9.36
N VAL A 149 8.12 -3.93 -8.65
CA VAL A 149 7.27 -5.07 -8.31
C VAL A 149 6.69 -5.72 -9.56
N LYS A 150 6.12 -4.93 -10.49
CA LYS A 150 5.55 -5.45 -11.75
C LYS A 150 6.62 -6.11 -12.62
N LYS A 151 7.79 -5.51 -12.76
CA LYS A 151 8.92 -6.10 -13.50
C LYS A 151 9.36 -7.42 -12.88
N LYS A 152 9.38 -7.51 -11.54
CA LYS A 152 9.73 -8.74 -10.84
C LYS A 152 8.72 -9.86 -11.09
N ILE A 153 7.43 -9.54 -11.04
CA ILE A 153 6.33 -10.45 -11.38
C ILE A 153 6.49 -11.01 -12.79
N GLN A 154 6.79 -10.15 -13.77
CA GLN A 154 6.95 -10.58 -15.17
C GLN A 154 8.18 -11.44 -15.43
N LEU A 155 9.19 -11.37 -14.57
CA LEU A 155 10.44 -12.12 -14.71
C LEU A 155 10.45 -13.41 -13.86
N ASP A 156 9.35 -13.76 -13.16
CA ASP A 156 9.25 -14.90 -12.24
C ASP A 156 10.41 -15.00 -11.22
N VAL A 157 10.96 -13.87 -10.78
CA VAL A 157 12.10 -13.86 -9.85
C VAL A 157 11.59 -13.98 -8.39
N PRO A 158 12.08 -14.93 -7.57
CA PRO A 158 11.70 -15.05 -6.16
C PRO A 158 12.04 -13.80 -5.33
N MET A 159 11.24 -13.46 -4.29
CA MET A 159 11.49 -12.34 -3.34
C MET A 159 11.92 -12.77 -1.96
#